data_AF-A0A540N128-F1
#
_entry.id   AF-A0A540N128-F1
#
_cell.length_a   1.000
_cell.length_b   1.000
_cell.length_c   1.000
_cell.angle_alpha   90.00
_cell.angle_beta   90.00
_cell.angle_gamma   90.00
#
_symmetry.space_group_name_H-M   'P 1'
#
loop_
_entity.id
_entity.type
_entity.pdbx_description
1 polymer ?
#
loop_
_entity_poly.entity_id
_entity_poly.type
_entity_poly.pdbx_seq_one_letter_code
_entity_poly.pdbx_strand_id
1 'polypeptide(L)'
;MGIRLFLVDLLLYPRNEKFFMVCFSFAEGPLAWALIVWRCSLVFSSLDKLVSVLIHLLPGLVFFTIRWWDPATFAAMHPEGTSRRASWPYVENKSYLWIWLFWVPLFAYTLWQALYFLIVNVLRRQRLLRDPEVMTSYRELSKKAQKANNVWWRLSGLLGDQNRLLMYTLLQAVFTVATMALTVPIFLSYELHFIFQILKVSASVWNGGSFLLEVMPRQVILKEKKKSEVQPTETRGDQPLDDDQRTHNSVEASPSPPN
;
A
#
# COMPACT_ATOMS: atom_id res chain seq x y z
N MET A 1 4.67 -4.32 -10.56
CA MET A 1 5.66 -5.10 -11.32
C MET A 1 5.88 -6.47 -10.67
N GLY A 2 6.32 -6.54 -9.40
CA GLY A 2 6.63 -7.81 -8.71
C GLY A 2 5.57 -8.91 -8.79
N ILE A 3 4.31 -8.64 -8.45
CA ILE A 3 3.22 -9.66 -8.46
C ILE A 3 2.96 -10.24 -9.86
N ARG A 4 3.08 -9.43 -10.92
CA ARG A 4 2.87 -9.90 -12.30
C ARG A 4 4.03 -10.77 -12.78
N LEU A 5 5.26 -10.42 -12.41
CA LEU A 5 6.44 -11.23 -12.71
C LEU A 5 6.39 -12.58 -11.99
N PHE A 6 5.97 -12.58 -10.73
CA PHE A 6 5.74 -13.81 -9.95
C PHE A 6 4.76 -14.77 -10.63
N LEU A 7 3.61 -14.28 -11.09
CA LEU A 7 2.64 -15.13 -11.78
C LEU A 7 3.20 -15.68 -13.09
N VAL A 8 3.95 -14.87 -13.85
CA VAL A 8 4.58 -15.31 -15.11
C VAL A 8 5.66 -16.38 -14.86
N ASP A 9 6.44 -16.27 -13.79
CA ASP A 9 7.44 -17.27 -13.39
C ASP A 9 6.77 -18.60 -13.07
N LEU A 10 5.79 -18.57 -12.18
CA LEU A 10 5.08 -19.76 -11.72
C LEU A 10 4.31 -20.47 -12.85
N LEU A 11 3.71 -19.71 -13.78
CA LEU A 11 2.84 -20.25 -14.83
C LEU A 11 3.57 -20.59 -16.13
N LEU A 12 4.60 -19.84 -16.53
CA LEU A 12 5.19 -19.94 -17.86
C LEU A 12 6.66 -20.39 -17.86
N TYR A 13 7.42 -20.12 -16.80
CA TYR A 13 8.85 -20.43 -16.75
C TYR A 13 9.32 -21.04 -15.42
N PRO A 14 8.62 -22.05 -14.85
CA PRO A 14 8.91 -22.58 -13.51
C PRO A 14 10.28 -23.30 -13.40
N ARG A 15 10.96 -23.53 -14.54
CA ARG A 15 12.26 -24.20 -14.62
C ARG A 15 13.45 -23.25 -14.84
N ASN A 16 13.24 -21.94 -14.90
CA ASN A 16 14.32 -20.99 -15.18
C ASN A 16 14.88 -20.37 -13.89
N GLU A 17 16.03 -20.87 -13.43
CA GLU A 17 16.73 -20.40 -12.23
C GLU A 17 16.98 -18.88 -12.21
N LYS A 18 17.39 -18.32 -13.35
CA LYS A 18 17.69 -16.88 -13.46
C LYS A 18 16.43 -16.05 -13.25
N PHE A 19 15.30 -16.52 -13.80
CA PHE A 19 14.03 -15.84 -13.66
C PHE A 19 13.46 -15.98 -12.24
N PHE A 20 13.65 -17.14 -11.61
CA PHE A 20 13.36 -17.37 -10.21
C PHE A 20 14.13 -16.39 -9.31
N MET A 21 15.44 -16.21 -9.49
CA MET A 21 16.25 -15.26 -8.71
C MET A 21 15.76 -13.82 -8.88
N VAL A 22 15.40 -13.42 -10.10
CA VAL A 22 14.87 -12.09 -10.36
C VAL A 22 13.52 -11.88 -9.66
N CYS A 23 12.61 -12.85 -9.75
CA CYS A 23 11.31 -12.77 -9.11
C CYS A 23 11.41 -12.84 -7.58
N PHE A 24 12.33 -13.64 -7.05
CA PHE A 24 12.67 -13.68 -5.63
C PHE A 24 13.08 -12.30 -5.13
N SER A 25 13.99 -11.62 -5.84
CA SER A 25 14.45 -10.29 -5.47
C SER A 25 13.31 -9.27 -5.39
N PHE A 26 12.37 -9.29 -6.34
CA PHE A 26 11.19 -8.43 -6.28
C PHE A 26 10.22 -8.80 -5.14
N ALA A 27 10.04 -10.09 -4.87
CA ALA A 27 9.12 -10.59 -3.86
C ALA A 27 9.63 -10.37 -2.43
N GLU A 28 10.86 -10.78 -2.13
CA GLU A 28 11.48 -10.65 -0.80
C GLU A 28 12.14 -9.28 -0.58
N GLY A 29 12.33 -8.49 -1.64
CA GLY A 29 12.83 -7.12 -1.55
C GLY A 29 11.69 -6.12 -1.40
N PRO A 30 11.49 -5.20 -2.36
CA PRO A 30 10.58 -4.06 -2.17
C PRO A 30 9.13 -4.46 -1.86
N LEU A 31 8.66 -5.61 -2.35
CA LEU A 31 7.29 -6.08 -2.11
C LEU A 31 7.10 -6.57 -0.66
N ALA A 32 7.96 -7.45 -0.17
CA ALA A 32 7.90 -7.91 1.22
C ALA A 32 8.10 -6.77 2.22
N TRP A 33 9.06 -5.87 1.96
CA TRP A 33 9.32 -4.75 2.85
C TRP A 33 8.19 -3.71 2.86
N ALA A 34 7.44 -3.59 1.76
CA ALA A 34 6.24 -2.76 1.71
C ALA A 34 5.18 -3.19 2.75
N LEU A 35 5.05 -4.50 3.01
CA LEU A 35 4.14 -5.01 4.05
C LEU A 35 4.48 -4.45 5.44
N ILE A 36 5.78 -4.34 5.75
CA ILE A 36 6.27 -3.84 7.04
C ILE A 36 6.19 -2.30 7.09
N VAL A 37 6.80 -1.63 6.11
CA VAL A 37 6.94 -0.17 6.10
C VAL A 37 5.60 0.54 5.99
N TRP A 38 4.70 0.04 5.15
CA TRP A 38 3.36 0.61 5.01
C TRP A 38 2.36 0.08 6.03
N ARG A 39 2.83 -0.72 6.99
CA ARG A 39 2.04 -1.32 8.07
C ARG A 39 0.76 -1.98 7.56
N CYS A 40 0.90 -2.86 6.57
CA CYS A 40 -0.23 -3.63 6.06
C CYS A 40 -0.82 -4.47 7.20
N SER A 41 -2.09 -4.23 7.51
CA SER A 41 -2.81 -4.86 8.62
C SER A 41 -3.52 -6.13 8.16
N LEU A 42 -3.23 -7.27 8.78
CA LEU A 42 -4.01 -8.49 8.56
C LEU A 42 -5.33 -8.40 9.32
N VAL A 43 -6.42 -8.14 8.60
CA VAL A 43 -7.75 -7.92 9.17
C VAL A 43 -8.77 -8.72 8.37
N PHE A 44 -9.29 -9.80 8.94
CA PHE A 44 -10.23 -10.69 8.26
C PHE A 44 -11.60 -10.05 7.98
N SER A 45 -11.97 -8.99 8.70
CA SER A 45 -13.22 -8.25 8.48
C SER A 45 -13.16 -7.29 7.28
N SER A 46 -12.01 -7.14 6.62
CA SER A 46 -11.83 -6.24 5.48
C SER A 46 -11.08 -6.95 4.35
N LEU A 47 -11.80 -7.25 3.26
CA LEU A 47 -11.22 -7.90 2.08
C LEU A 47 -10.06 -7.09 1.48
N ASP A 48 -10.18 -5.76 1.40
CA ASP A 48 -9.11 -4.92 0.85
C ASP A 48 -7.80 -5.05 1.64
N LYS A 49 -7.89 -5.10 2.97
CA LYS A 49 -6.74 -5.28 3.86
C LYS A 49 -6.17 -6.69 3.77
N LEU A 50 -7.04 -7.69 3.76
CA LEU A 50 -6.65 -9.09 3.62
C LEU A 50 -5.92 -9.33 2.28
N VAL A 51 -6.53 -8.91 1.17
CA VAL A 51 -5.94 -9.02 -0.17
C VAL A 51 -4.62 -8.26 -0.23
N SER A 52 -4.55 -7.05 0.33
CA SER A 52 -3.30 -6.28 0.42
C SER A 52 -2.20 -7.05 1.15
N VAL A 53 -2.48 -7.70 2.28
CA VAL A 53 -1.46 -8.53 2.95
C VAL A 53 -1.08 -9.75 2.10
N LEU A 54 -2.06 -10.45 1.54
CA LEU A 54 -1.82 -11.68 0.77
C LEU A 54 -0.95 -11.43 -0.46
N ILE A 55 -1.19 -10.36 -1.22
CA ILE A 55 -0.39 -10.06 -2.41
C ILE A 55 1.07 -9.69 -2.11
N HIS A 56 1.37 -9.23 -0.89
CA HIS A 56 2.75 -8.94 -0.46
C HIS A 56 3.40 -10.13 0.26
N LEU A 57 2.61 -10.97 0.95
CA LEU A 57 3.10 -12.09 1.76
C LEU A 57 3.25 -13.39 0.96
N LEU A 58 2.24 -13.75 0.14
CA LEU A 58 2.19 -15.05 -0.53
C LEU A 58 3.34 -15.30 -1.51
N PRO A 59 3.76 -14.34 -2.37
CA PRO A 59 4.86 -14.60 -3.29
C PRO A 59 6.14 -15.03 -2.57
N GLY A 60 6.46 -14.34 -1.47
CA GLY A 60 7.63 -14.67 -0.66
C GLY A 60 7.53 -16.04 0.02
N LEU A 61 6.34 -16.37 0.55
CA LEU A 61 6.12 -17.69 1.17
C LEU A 61 6.26 -18.82 0.15
N VAL A 62 5.75 -18.65 -1.08
CA VAL A 62 5.92 -19.62 -2.17
C VAL A 62 7.39 -19.80 -2.53
N PHE A 63 8.15 -18.70 -2.64
CA PHE A 63 9.59 -18.77 -2.89
C PHE A 63 10.36 -19.46 -1.76
N PHE A 64 9.97 -19.21 -0.51
CA PHE A 64 10.52 -19.91 0.65
C PHE A 64 10.26 -21.42 0.56
N THR A 65 9.03 -21.84 0.25
CA THR A 65 8.69 -23.26 0.14
C THR A 65 9.41 -23.94 -1.02
N ILE A 66 9.47 -23.31 -2.20
CA ILE A 66 10.19 -23.87 -3.36
C ILE A 66 11.68 -24.02 -3.04
N ARG A 67 12.28 -22.99 -2.43
CA ARG A 67 13.73 -22.94 -2.19
C ARG A 67 14.20 -23.93 -1.11
N TRP A 68 13.39 -24.18 -0.08
CA TRP A 68 13.82 -24.96 1.09
C TRP A 68 13.08 -26.27 1.30
N TRP A 69 11.88 -26.43 0.74
CA TRP A 69 10.97 -27.53 1.06
C TRP A 69 10.45 -28.30 -0.17
N ASP A 70 10.73 -27.85 -1.39
CA ASP A 70 10.44 -28.58 -2.63
C ASP A 70 11.73 -28.91 -3.40
N PRO A 71 12.49 -29.92 -2.95
CA PRO A 71 13.71 -30.32 -3.62
C PRO A 71 13.47 -30.86 -5.04
N ALA A 72 12.25 -31.29 -5.40
CA ALA A 72 11.96 -31.84 -6.72
C ALA A 72 11.78 -30.73 -7.77
N THR A 73 10.98 -29.70 -7.46
CA THR A 73 10.80 -28.54 -8.35
C THR A 73 12.06 -27.70 -8.41
N PHE A 74 12.75 -27.53 -7.28
CA PHE A 74 14.04 -26.83 -7.26
C PHE A 74 15.10 -27.59 -8.04
N ALA A 75 15.20 -28.91 -7.89
CA ALA A 75 16.16 -29.71 -8.65
C ALA A 75 15.88 -29.70 -10.17
N ALA A 76 14.62 -29.56 -10.57
CA ALA A 76 14.22 -29.48 -11.97
C ALA A 76 14.60 -28.14 -12.65
N MET A 77 15.06 -27.14 -11.89
CA MET A 77 15.65 -25.90 -12.45
C MET A 77 17.12 -26.08 -12.87
N HIS A 78 17.75 -27.21 -12.54
CA HIS A 78 19.14 -27.47 -12.91
C HIS A 78 19.26 -28.18 -14.28
N PRO A 79 20.31 -27.91 -15.07
CA PRO A 79 20.59 -28.65 -16.29
C PRO A 79 20.86 -30.14 -16.01
N GLU A 80 20.23 -31.02 -16.80
CA GLU A 80 20.48 -32.48 -16.83
C GLU A 80 22.00 -32.76 -16.86
N GLY A 81 22.53 -33.47 -15.86
CA GLY A 81 23.96 -33.79 -15.72
C GLY A 81 24.68 -33.09 -14.56
N THR A 82 24.05 -32.12 -13.90
CA THR A 82 24.53 -31.60 -12.60
C THR A 82 23.97 -32.45 -11.46
N SER A 83 24.83 -32.86 -10.53
CA SER A 83 24.51 -33.88 -9.53
C SER A 83 23.26 -33.54 -8.70
N ARG A 84 22.26 -34.44 -8.71
CA ARG A 84 21.13 -34.51 -7.76
C ARG A 84 21.66 -34.46 -6.32
N ARG A 85 21.70 -33.29 -5.68
CA ARG A 85 22.05 -33.18 -4.26
C ARG A 85 21.10 -32.24 -3.56
N ALA A 86 20.43 -32.77 -2.55
CA ALA A 86 19.53 -32.07 -1.67
C ALA A 86 20.29 -30.91 -1.00
N SER A 87 19.68 -29.73 -0.97
CA SER A 87 20.19 -28.51 -0.34
C SER A 87 21.55 -28.01 -0.86
N TRP A 88 21.49 -26.89 -1.57
CA TRP A 88 22.63 -26.03 -1.88
C TRP A 88 23.57 -25.85 -0.67
N PRO A 89 24.88 -26.13 -0.86
CA PRO A 89 25.85 -25.05 -0.83
C PRO A 89 26.70 -25.15 -2.09
N TYR A 90 26.16 -24.72 -3.23
CA TYR A 90 27.06 -24.46 -4.35
C TYR A 90 27.79 -23.16 -4.03
N VAL A 91 29.12 -23.21 -4.15
CA VAL A 91 29.98 -22.03 -4.18
C VAL A 91 29.80 -21.38 -5.56
N GLU A 92 28.62 -20.83 -5.82
CA GLU A 92 28.49 -19.88 -6.91
C GLU A 92 29.33 -18.66 -6.55
N ASN A 93 30.12 -18.18 -7.52
CA ASN A 93 30.88 -16.94 -7.36
C ASN A 93 29.91 -15.89 -6.81
N LYS A 94 30.24 -15.26 -5.67
CA LYS A 94 29.37 -14.22 -5.07
C LYS A 94 28.89 -13.22 -6.12
N SER A 95 29.73 -12.91 -7.10
CA SER A 95 29.42 -12.11 -8.28
C SER A 95 28.16 -12.57 -9.05
N TYR A 96 27.97 -13.86 -9.29
CA TYR A 96 26.79 -14.40 -9.99
C TYR A 96 25.48 -14.10 -9.24
N LEU A 97 25.47 -14.36 -7.92
CA LEU A 97 24.31 -14.06 -7.07
C LEU A 97 24.01 -12.57 -7.05
N TRP A 98 25.03 -11.72 -6.90
CA TRP A 98 24.86 -10.27 -6.99
C TRP A 98 24.34 -9.81 -8.36
N ILE A 99 24.75 -10.46 -9.45
CA ILE A 99 24.22 -10.15 -10.78
C ILE A 99 22.72 -10.44 -10.85
N TRP A 100 22.28 -11.64 -10.47
CA TRP A 100 20.90 -12.08 -10.69
C TRP A 100 19.91 -11.67 -9.60
N LEU A 101 20.35 -11.49 -8.35
CA LEU A 101 19.50 -11.04 -7.23
C LEU A 101 19.49 -9.53 -7.05
N PHE A 102 20.51 -8.81 -7.54
CA PHE A 102 20.60 -7.36 -7.34
C PHE A 102 20.67 -6.59 -8.66
N TRP A 103 21.70 -6.79 -9.50
CA TRP A 103 21.90 -5.94 -10.67
C TRP A 103 20.85 -6.11 -11.77
N VAL A 104 20.50 -7.34 -12.13
CA VAL A 104 19.48 -7.61 -13.16
C VAL A 104 18.10 -7.11 -12.71
N PRO A 105 17.62 -7.40 -11.48
CA PRO A 105 16.38 -6.83 -10.96
C PRO A 105 16.41 -5.29 -10.89
N LEU A 106 17.54 -4.70 -10.49
CA LEU A 106 17.72 -3.25 -10.43
C LEU A 106 17.67 -2.62 -11.83
N PHE A 107 18.30 -3.24 -12.83
CA PHE A 107 18.20 -2.81 -14.22
C PHE A 107 16.77 -2.90 -14.74
N ALA A 108 16.07 -4.02 -14.48
CA ALA A 108 14.67 -4.17 -14.84
C ALA A 108 13.78 -3.10 -14.15
N TYR A 109 14.03 -2.81 -12.87
CA TYR A 109 13.33 -1.77 -12.13
C TYR A 109 13.60 -0.38 -12.70
N THR A 110 14.86 -0.03 -12.98
CA THR A 110 15.24 1.29 -13.52
C THR A 110 14.67 1.50 -14.92
N LEU A 111 14.72 0.48 -15.77
CA LEU A 111 14.08 0.51 -17.09
C LEU A 111 12.57 0.72 -16.95
N TRP A 112 11.91 -0.04 -16.07
CA TRP A 112 10.49 0.12 -15.79
C TRP A 112 10.17 1.52 -15.23
N GLN A 113 10.99 2.05 -14.32
CA GLN A 113 10.83 3.37 -13.72
C GLN A 113 11.00 4.48 -14.77
N ALA A 114 11.96 4.34 -15.68
CA ALA A 114 12.17 5.26 -16.79
C ALA A 114 10.99 5.23 -17.79
N LEU A 115 10.51 4.05 -18.15
CA LEU A 115 9.33 3.89 -19.00
C LEU A 115 8.08 4.46 -18.35
N TYR A 116 7.88 4.21 -17.04
CA TYR A 116 6.78 4.80 -16.28
C TYR A 116 6.87 6.32 -16.29
N PHE A 117 8.05 6.89 -16.02
CA PHE A 117 8.26 8.33 -16.08
C PHE A 117 7.98 8.90 -17.47
N LEU A 118 8.45 8.25 -18.53
CA LEU A 118 8.19 8.65 -19.92
C LEU A 118 6.69 8.63 -20.24
N ILE A 119 6.00 7.52 -19.94
CA ILE A 119 4.55 7.36 -20.17
C ILE A 119 3.78 8.43 -19.38
N VAL A 120 4.10 8.63 -18.11
CA VAL A 120 3.41 9.62 -17.27
C VAL A 120 3.69 11.04 -17.76
N ASN A 121 4.93 11.38 -18.08
CA ASN A 121 5.30 12.73 -18.50
C ASN A 121 4.80 13.05 -19.93
N VAL A 122 4.69 12.06 -20.82
CA VAL A 122 4.23 12.25 -22.20
C VAL A 122 2.70 12.13 -22.29
N LEU A 123 2.09 11.02 -21.86
CA LEU A 123 0.65 10.79 -21.99
C LEU A 123 -0.15 11.54 -20.92
N ARG A 124 0.33 11.56 -19.68
CA ARG A 124 -0.43 12.13 -18.56
C ARG A 124 -0.31 13.64 -18.50
N ARG A 125 0.73 14.28 -19.05
CA ARG A 125 0.80 15.75 -19.19
C ARG A 125 -0.28 16.28 -20.13
N GLN A 126 -0.60 15.54 -21.20
CA GLN A 126 -1.71 15.88 -22.10
C GLN A 126 -3.10 15.66 -21.46
N ARG A 127 -3.26 14.62 -20.62
CA ARG A 127 -4.52 14.36 -19.90
C ARG A 127 -4.69 15.22 -18.62
N LEU A 128 -3.62 15.57 -17.91
CA LEU A 128 -3.63 16.49 -16.75
C LEU A 128 -4.07 17.90 -17.13
N LEU A 129 -3.79 18.33 -18.37
CA LEU A 129 -4.31 19.58 -18.92
C LEU A 129 -5.80 19.49 -19.28
N ARG A 130 -6.38 18.29 -19.36
CA ARG A 130 -7.78 18.03 -19.75
C ARG A 130 -8.70 17.60 -18.59
N ASP A 131 -8.18 16.96 -17.54
CA ASP A 131 -8.97 16.43 -16.42
C ASP A 131 -8.58 17.05 -15.05
N PRO A 132 -9.43 17.93 -14.47
CA PRO A 132 -9.22 18.52 -13.15
C PRO A 132 -9.21 17.50 -11.99
N GLU A 133 -9.77 16.31 -12.21
CA GLU A 133 -9.91 15.25 -11.20
C GLU A 133 -8.59 14.51 -10.89
N VAL A 134 -7.63 14.47 -11.83
CA VAL A 134 -6.31 13.86 -11.57
C VAL A 134 -5.48 14.71 -10.59
N MET A 135 -5.70 16.02 -10.62
CA MET A 135 -5.07 16.97 -9.70
C MET A 135 -5.57 16.78 -8.27
N THR A 136 -6.82 16.33 -8.08
CA THR A 136 -7.38 16.10 -6.74
C THR A 136 -6.77 14.87 -6.07
N SER A 137 -6.48 13.78 -6.80
CA SER A 137 -5.88 12.57 -6.18
C SER A 137 -4.49 12.85 -5.61
N TYR A 138 -3.63 13.57 -6.35
CA TYR A 138 -2.29 13.97 -5.87
C TYR A 138 -2.37 14.99 -4.72
N ARG A 139 -3.34 15.91 -4.79
CA ARG A 139 -3.57 16.92 -3.75
C ARG A 139 -4.10 16.29 -2.46
N GLU A 140 -4.96 15.28 -2.55
CA GLU A 140 -5.47 14.53 -1.40
C GLU A 140 -4.39 13.60 -0.80
N LEU A 141 -3.53 13.00 -1.62
CA LEU A 141 -2.35 12.26 -1.16
C LEU A 141 -1.35 13.19 -0.44
N SER A 142 -1.08 14.38 -1.01
CA SER A 142 -0.24 15.40 -0.38
C SER A 142 -0.87 15.93 0.92
N LYS A 143 -2.19 16.15 0.97
CA LYS A 143 -2.90 16.53 2.19
C LYS A 143 -2.87 15.44 3.25
N LYS A 144 -3.07 14.16 2.87
CA LYS A 144 -2.95 13.02 3.79
C LYS A 144 -1.52 12.88 4.31
N ALA A 145 -0.51 13.07 3.47
CA ALA A 145 0.90 13.06 3.86
C ALA A 145 1.24 14.22 4.81
N GLN A 146 0.74 15.42 4.53
CA GLN A 146 0.88 16.62 5.36
C GLN A 146 0.20 16.46 6.73
N LYS A 147 -0.98 15.84 6.77
CA LYS A 147 -1.76 15.61 8.00
C LYS A 147 -1.19 14.48 8.86
N ALA A 148 -0.37 13.58 8.28
CA ALA A 148 0.20 12.42 8.97
C ALA A 148 1.42 12.75 9.86
N ASN A 149 1.98 13.97 9.79
CA ASN A 149 3.11 14.46 10.61
C ASN A 149 4.20 13.41 10.91
N ASN A 150 4.54 12.61 9.91
CA ASN A 150 5.40 11.44 10.06
C ASN A 150 6.83 11.78 9.61
N VAL A 151 7.84 11.03 10.08
CA VAL A 151 9.27 11.27 9.76
C VAL A 151 9.52 11.40 8.25
N TRP A 152 8.78 10.63 7.45
CA TRP A 152 8.81 10.67 5.99
C TRP A 152 8.38 12.01 5.37
N TRP A 153 7.49 12.77 6.02
CA TRP A 153 7.10 14.11 5.57
C TRP A 153 8.22 15.13 5.72
N ARG A 154 8.94 15.07 6.85
CA ARG A 154 10.11 15.92 7.09
C ARG A 154 11.25 15.60 6.14
N LEU A 155 11.50 14.31 5.92
CA LEU A 155 12.46 13.86 4.92
C LEU A 155 12.04 14.30 3.51
N SER A 156 10.73 14.34 3.27
CA SER A 156 10.14 14.82 2.02
C SER A 156 10.13 16.36 1.85
N GLY A 157 10.69 17.13 2.79
CA GLY A 157 10.72 18.60 2.72
C GLY A 157 12.08 19.19 2.34
N LEU A 158 13.14 18.37 2.32
CA LEU A 158 14.54 18.84 2.26
C LEU A 158 14.91 19.60 0.98
N LEU A 159 14.22 19.35 -0.14
CA LEU A 159 14.47 19.98 -1.45
C LEU A 159 13.36 20.97 -1.85
N GLY A 160 12.44 21.31 -0.93
CA GLY A 160 11.34 22.23 -1.18
C GLY A 160 10.08 21.60 -1.77
N ASP A 161 8.93 22.23 -1.51
CA ASP A 161 7.59 21.71 -1.81
C ASP A 161 7.32 21.50 -3.32
N GLN A 162 8.05 22.21 -4.18
CA GLN A 162 7.95 22.10 -5.63
C GLN A 162 8.53 20.77 -6.16
N ASN A 163 9.46 20.15 -5.43
CA ASN A 163 10.16 18.93 -5.87
C ASN A 163 9.68 17.66 -5.16
N ARG A 164 8.50 17.71 -4.51
CA ARG A 164 7.97 16.56 -3.75
C ARG A 164 7.85 15.28 -4.57
N LEU A 165 7.43 15.37 -5.83
CA LEU A 165 7.33 14.21 -6.73
C LEU A 165 8.70 13.57 -6.97
N LEU A 166 9.72 14.40 -7.22
CA LEU A 166 11.09 13.96 -7.46
C LEU A 166 11.63 13.23 -6.24
N MET A 167 11.38 13.75 -5.04
CA MET A 167 11.97 13.18 -3.85
C MET A 167 11.16 12.01 -3.26
N TYR A 168 9.85 11.89 -3.53
CA TYR A 168 9.16 10.60 -3.39
C TYR A 168 9.77 9.54 -4.32
N THR A 169 10.11 9.92 -5.55
CA THR A 169 10.75 9.02 -6.52
C THR A 169 12.15 8.60 -6.04
N LEU A 170 12.95 9.55 -5.53
CA LEU A 170 14.28 9.25 -4.98
C LEU A 170 14.19 8.36 -3.73
N LEU A 171 13.28 8.69 -2.81
CA LEU A 171 13.08 7.90 -1.60
C LEU A 171 12.66 6.47 -1.92
N GLN A 172 11.74 6.31 -2.88
CA GLN A 172 11.33 5.01 -3.38
C GLN A 172 12.48 4.26 -4.04
N ALA A 173 13.31 4.95 -4.85
CA ALA A 173 14.48 4.34 -5.48
C ALA A 173 15.49 3.86 -4.43
N VAL A 174 15.82 4.69 -3.43
CA VAL A 174 16.70 4.31 -2.31
C VAL A 174 16.12 3.12 -1.54
N PHE A 175 14.81 3.15 -1.25
CA PHE A 175 14.12 2.03 -0.61
C PHE A 175 14.22 0.74 -1.44
N THR A 176 14.00 0.80 -2.76
CA THR A 176 14.10 -0.36 -3.64
C THR A 176 15.52 -0.90 -3.69
N VAL A 177 16.53 -0.04 -3.82
CA VAL A 177 17.95 -0.45 -3.82
C VAL A 177 18.32 -1.12 -2.50
N ALA A 178 17.97 -0.51 -1.36
CA ALA A 178 18.28 -1.04 -0.04
C ALA A 178 17.59 -2.39 0.21
N THR A 179 16.31 -2.50 -0.10
CA THR A 179 15.54 -3.74 0.11
C THR A 179 15.98 -4.86 -0.84
N MET A 180 16.32 -4.55 -2.10
CA MET A 180 16.93 -5.52 -3.01
C MET A 180 18.30 -5.98 -2.51
N ALA A 181 19.16 -5.08 -1.99
CA ALA A 181 20.45 -5.47 -1.43
C ALA A 181 20.30 -6.45 -0.25
N LEU A 182 19.27 -6.27 0.59
CA LEU A 182 18.95 -7.18 1.69
C LEU A 182 18.46 -8.55 1.22
N THR A 183 17.95 -8.69 0.00
CA THR A 183 17.52 -10.00 -0.52
C THR A 183 18.69 -10.95 -0.73
N VAL A 184 19.89 -10.46 -1.01
CA VAL A 184 21.08 -11.29 -1.25
C VAL A 184 21.43 -12.14 -0.02
N PRO A 185 21.62 -11.56 1.19
CA PRO A 185 21.86 -12.37 2.39
C PRO A 185 20.64 -13.22 2.78
N ILE A 186 19.41 -12.75 2.57
CA ILE A 186 18.18 -13.53 2.80
C ILE A 186 18.13 -14.77 1.91
N PHE A 187 18.52 -14.66 0.65
CA PHE A 187 18.57 -15.78 -0.28
C PHE A 187 19.62 -16.82 0.11
N LEU A 188 20.75 -16.38 0.69
CA LEU A 188 21.87 -17.23 1.05
C LEU A 188 21.67 -18.06 2.32
N SER A 189 20.89 -17.57 3.29
CA SER A 189 20.74 -18.19 4.60
C SER A 189 19.31 -18.63 4.87
N TYR A 190 19.14 -19.92 5.19
CA TYR A 190 17.85 -20.45 5.66
C TYR A 190 17.36 -19.70 6.89
N GLU A 191 18.24 -19.46 7.86
CA GLU A 191 17.89 -18.78 9.10
C GLU A 191 17.41 -17.35 8.84
N LEU A 192 18.12 -16.59 8.00
CA LEU A 192 17.71 -15.23 7.66
C LEU A 192 16.37 -15.23 6.90
N HIS A 193 16.20 -16.16 5.97
CA HIS A 193 14.95 -16.26 5.22
C HIS A 193 13.79 -16.65 6.14
N PHE A 194 13.98 -17.62 7.03
CA PHE A 194 12.98 -18.06 7.99
C PHE A 194 12.60 -16.95 8.98
N ILE A 195 13.59 -16.28 9.58
CA ILE A 195 13.39 -15.13 10.46
C ILE A 195 12.61 -14.03 9.72
N PHE A 196 12.93 -13.79 8.45
CA PHE A 196 12.23 -12.79 7.65
C PHE A 196 10.77 -13.19 7.37
N GLN A 197 10.46 -14.47 7.13
CA GLN A 197 9.07 -14.94 7.03
C GLN A 197 8.29 -14.71 8.33
N ILE A 198 8.88 -15.05 9.48
CA ILE A 198 8.27 -14.80 10.79
C ILE A 198 8.05 -13.30 11.00
N LEU A 199 9.05 -12.47 10.71
CA LEU A 199 8.94 -11.01 10.84
C LEU A 199 7.77 -10.45 10.03
N LYS A 200 7.58 -10.88 8.77
CA LYS A 200 6.48 -10.43 7.91
C LYS A 200 5.12 -10.80 8.50
N VAL A 201 4.96 -12.06 8.92
CA VAL A 201 3.71 -12.53 9.53
C VAL A 201 3.44 -11.76 10.82
N SER A 202 4.40 -11.69 11.74
CA SER A 202 4.29 -10.96 13.01
C SER A 202 3.96 -9.49 12.80
N ALA A 203 4.62 -8.80 11.86
CA ALA A 203 4.32 -7.41 11.54
C ALA A 203 2.88 -7.25 11.04
N SER A 204 2.41 -8.11 10.13
CA SER A 204 1.04 -8.02 9.61
C SER A 204 -0.02 -8.27 10.67
N VAL A 205 0.21 -9.24 11.57
CA VAL A 205 -0.68 -9.59 12.67
C VAL A 205 -0.71 -8.47 13.71
N TRP A 206 0.47 -7.94 14.09
CA TRP A 206 0.58 -6.82 15.02
C TRP A 206 -0.16 -5.58 14.48
N ASN A 207 0.08 -5.22 13.22
CA ASN A 207 -0.61 -4.11 12.57
C ASN A 207 -2.12 -4.37 12.43
N GLY A 208 -2.55 -5.63 12.31
CA GLY A 208 -3.95 -6.07 12.35
C GLY A 208 -4.59 -5.82 13.70
N GLY A 209 -3.95 -6.31 14.77
CA GLY A 209 -4.40 -6.14 16.15
C GLY A 209 -4.50 -4.67 16.56
N SER A 210 -3.45 -3.87 16.31
CA SER A 210 -3.48 -2.43 16.59
C SER A 210 -4.59 -1.71 15.81
N PHE A 211 -4.85 -2.10 14.56
CA PHE A 211 -5.95 -1.53 13.79
C PHE A 211 -7.33 -1.85 14.40
N LEU A 212 -7.54 -3.09 14.84
CA LEU A 212 -8.79 -3.50 15.47
C LEU A 212 -9.01 -2.78 16.81
N LEU A 213 -7.97 -2.63 17.62
CA LEU A 213 -8.08 -2.04 18.96
C LEU A 213 -8.15 -0.50 18.94
N GLU A 214 -7.42 0.17 18.05
CA GLU A 214 -7.31 1.63 18.10
C GLU A 214 -8.15 2.34 17.04
N VAL A 215 -8.23 1.78 15.83
CA VAL A 215 -8.81 2.49 14.69
C VAL A 215 -10.29 2.20 14.55
N MET A 216 -10.73 0.95 14.69
CA MET A 216 -12.15 0.61 14.57
C MET A 216 -13.04 1.34 15.59
N PRO A 217 -12.70 1.39 16.90
CA PRO A 217 -13.53 2.10 17.88
C PRO A 217 -13.60 3.60 17.58
N ARG A 218 -12.48 4.21 17.20
CA ARG A 218 -12.44 5.63 16.80
C ARG A 218 -13.31 5.90 15.58
N GLN A 219 -13.31 5.01 14.59
CA GLN A 219 -14.16 5.17 13.41
C GLN A 219 -15.65 5.07 13.75
N VAL A 220 -16.04 4.18 14.68
CA VAL A 220 -17.42 4.09 15.14
C VAL A 220 -17.83 5.37 15.88
N ILE A 221 -17.03 5.83 16.85
CA ILE A 221 -17.30 7.07 17.58
C ILE A 221 -17.41 8.27 16.63
N LEU A 222 -16.53 8.38 15.63
CA LEU A 222 -16.59 9.46 14.64
C LEU A 222 -17.83 9.36 13.74
N LYS A 223 -18.25 8.15 13.36
CA LYS A 223 -19.49 7.95 12.59
C LYS A 223 -20.72 8.33 13.41
N GLU A 224 -20.77 7.94 14.68
CA GLU A 224 -21.84 8.33 15.60
C GLU A 224 -21.89 9.85 15.79
N LYS A 225 -20.75 10.49 16.08
CA LYS A 225 -20.68 11.96 16.17
C LYS A 225 -21.17 12.66 14.90
N LYS A 226 -20.75 12.19 13.73
CA LYS A 226 -21.19 12.76 12.45
C LYS A 226 -22.70 12.55 12.23
N LYS A 227 -23.27 11.41 12.64
CA LYS A 227 -24.71 11.16 12.59
C LYS A 227 -25.48 12.09 13.54
N SER A 228 -24.96 12.30 14.75
CA SER A 228 -25.51 13.24 15.74
C SER A 228 -25.36 14.71 15.36
N GLU A 229 -24.39 15.09 14.51
CA GLU A 229 -24.23 16.45 13.98
C GLU A 229 -25.08 16.71 12.72
N VAL A 230 -25.49 15.67 11.99
CA VAL A 230 -26.37 15.80 10.81
C VAL A 230 -27.84 15.80 11.20
N GLN A 231 -28.22 15.10 12.28
CA GLN A 231 -29.60 15.12 12.81
C GLN A 231 -30.13 16.43 13.46
N PRO A 232 -29.34 17.38 14.02
CA PRO A 232 -29.89 18.55 14.69
C PRO A 232 -30.42 19.64 13.74
N THR A 233 -30.17 19.54 12.43
CA THR A 233 -30.52 20.61 11.48
C THR A 233 -31.86 20.38 10.77
N GLU A 234 -32.41 19.16 10.75
CA GLU A 234 -33.70 18.88 10.08
C GLU A 234 -34.93 19.00 11.00
N THR A 235 -34.78 19.22 12.31
CA THR A 235 -35.93 19.25 13.25
C THR A 235 -36.20 20.62 13.89
N ARG A 236 -35.54 21.70 13.44
CA ARG A 236 -35.74 23.07 13.97
C ARG A 236 -36.15 24.03 12.87
N GLY A 237 -37.25 23.72 12.18
CA GLY A 237 -37.73 24.53 11.06
C GLY A 237 -39.23 24.45 10.80
N ASP A 238 -40.05 24.01 11.77
CA ASP A 238 -41.52 24.10 11.67
C ASP A 238 -42.11 24.57 13.01
N GLN A 239 -42.05 25.87 13.26
CA GLN A 239 -43.02 26.56 14.11
C GLN A 239 -43.64 27.66 13.23
N PRO A 240 -44.96 27.66 12.99
CA PRO A 240 -45.60 28.77 12.31
C PRO A 240 -45.52 29.99 13.23
N LEU A 241 -44.92 31.06 12.73
CA LEU A 241 -44.94 32.38 13.34
C LEU A 241 -46.36 32.93 13.23
N ASP A 242 -46.97 33.24 14.38
CA ASP A 242 -48.09 34.17 14.49
C ASP A 242 -47.66 35.52 13.93
N ASP A 243 -48.34 36.00 12.90
CA ASP A 243 -48.32 37.39 12.46
C ASP A 243 -49.68 37.71 11.84
N ASP A 244 -50.46 38.57 12.48
CA ASP A 244 -50.54 39.95 12.02
C ASP A 244 -51.61 40.70 12.83
N GLN A 245 -51.16 41.75 13.52
CA GLN A 245 -51.97 42.69 14.25
C GLN A 245 -51.99 43.99 13.43
N ARG A 246 -53.03 44.20 12.61
CA ARG A 246 -53.28 45.53 12.04
C ARG A 246 -54.77 45.87 11.83
N THR A 247 -55.17 46.89 12.59
CA THR A 247 -56.16 47.94 12.27
C THR A 247 -57.64 47.58 12.16
N HIS A 248 -58.40 47.87 13.22
CA HIS A 248 -59.51 48.82 13.12
C HIS A 248 -59.85 49.43 14.49
N ASN A 249 -59.54 50.73 14.66
CA ASN A 249 -60.15 51.57 15.67
C ASN A 249 -61.51 52.04 15.13
N SER A 250 -62.61 51.57 15.72
CA SER A 250 -63.88 52.31 15.72
C SER A 250 -64.72 51.96 16.96
N VAL A 251 -64.76 52.92 17.89
CA VAL A 251 -65.91 53.33 18.71
C VAL A 251 -66.48 52.34 19.75
N GLU A 252 -66.18 52.70 20.99
CA GLU A 252 -66.81 52.34 22.25
C GLU A 252 -68.22 52.95 22.37
N ALA A 253 -69.24 52.14 22.74
CA ALA A 253 -70.43 52.59 23.50
C ALA A 253 -71.32 51.42 23.99
N SER A 254 -71.11 51.05 25.26
CA SER A 254 -72.12 50.70 26.29
C SER A 254 -72.98 49.42 26.23
N PRO A 255 -73.43 48.92 27.41
CA PRO A 255 -73.82 47.53 27.64
C PRO A 255 -75.32 47.31 27.89
N SER A 256 -75.83 46.08 27.70
CA SER A 256 -76.90 45.40 28.49
C SER A 256 -77.26 44.01 27.92
N PRO A 257 -77.62 43.00 28.75
CA PRO A 257 -78.14 41.67 28.36
C PRO A 257 -79.70 41.67 28.46
N PRO A 258 -80.45 40.54 28.52
CA PRO A 258 -80.30 39.17 28.02
C PRO A 258 -81.50 38.70 27.14
N ASN A 259 -81.37 37.53 26.49
CA ASN A 259 -82.34 36.41 26.51
C ASN A 259 -81.80 35.22 25.70
#